data_AF-A0A941F792-F1
#
_entry.id   AF-A0A941F792-F1
#
_cell.length_a   1.000
_cell.length_b   1.000
_cell.length_c   1.000
_cell.angle_alpha   90.00
_cell.angle_beta   90.00
_cell.angle_gamma   90.00
#
_symmetry.space_group_name_H-M   'P 1'
#
loop_
_entity.id
_entity.type
_entity.pdbx_description
1 polymer ?
#
loop_
_entity_poly.entity_id
_entity_poly.type
_entity_poly.pdbx_seq_one_letter_code
_entity_poly.pdbx_strand_id
1 'polypeptide(L)'
;MSTKPTVTLQKCTHRNQAIVAFRFEYDKTLIEHIRKLPHMRWSQTQQYWYQATALFNLNTVFEYLKPIAYVNYAPLYNTPAPEATLQPPAKPKYAHRQTIELPHGYAQKLEQKRYSESTQRTYVAYFKDFVYAMNGKPLDTISEERINAYILSLIKEHNISSSQQNQ
;
A
#
# COMPACT_ATOMS: atom_id res chain seq x y z
N MET A 1 -6.12 -32.57 13.58
CA MET A 1 -5.61 -31.27 13.06
C MET A 1 -6.75 -30.61 12.31
N SER A 2 -7.66 -29.90 12.99
CA SER A 2 -8.80 -29.27 12.31
C SER A 2 -8.35 -28.00 11.60
N THR A 3 -8.17 -28.07 10.28
CA THR A 3 -7.91 -26.93 9.42
C THR A 3 -9.15 -26.05 9.38
N LYS A 4 -9.02 -24.76 9.71
CA LYS A 4 -10.15 -23.82 9.62
C LYS A 4 -10.60 -23.70 8.15
N PRO A 5 -11.90 -23.83 7.84
CA PRO A 5 -12.40 -23.67 6.48
C PRO A 5 -12.18 -22.22 6.00
N THR A 6 -12.07 -22.04 4.69
CA THR A 6 -11.90 -20.71 4.08
C THR A 6 -13.16 -20.26 3.35
N VAL A 7 -13.63 -19.06 3.69
CA VAL A 7 -14.77 -18.39 3.05
C VAL A 7 -14.25 -17.27 2.16
N THR A 8 -14.48 -17.41 0.86
CA THR A 8 -14.14 -16.40 -0.13
C THR A 8 -15.34 -15.54 -0.45
N LEU A 9 -15.22 -14.23 -0.26
CA LEU A 9 -16.24 -13.24 -0.57
C LEU A 9 -15.95 -12.64 -1.96
N GLN A 10 -16.93 -12.71 -2.86
CA GLN A 10 -16.79 -12.25 -4.24
C GLN A 10 -17.97 -11.37 -4.64
N LYS A 11 -17.70 -10.21 -5.27
CA LYS A 11 -18.75 -9.41 -5.89
C LYS A 11 -19.23 -10.08 -7.17
N CYS A 12 -20.54 -10.22 -7.32
CA CYS A 12 -21.17 -10.82 -8.49
C CYS A 12 -22.42 -10.01 -8.86
N THR A 13 -22.85 -10.11 -10.11
CA THR A 13 -24.12 -9.53 -10.56
C THR A 13 -25.10 -10.66 -10.78
N HIS A 14 -26.21 -10.66 -10.05
CA HIS A 14 -27.26 -11.67 -10.19
C HIS A 14 -28.60 -10.99 -10.40
N ARG A 15 -29.29 -11.31 -11.51
CA ARG A 15 -30.57 -10.70 -11.90
C ARG A 15 -30.53 -9.16 -11.91
N ASN A 16 -29.47 -8.60 -12.50
CA ASN A 16 -29.24 -7.16 -12.58
C ASN A 16 -29.05 -6.44 -11.22
N GLN A 17 -28.76 -7.18 -10.15
CA GLN A 17 -28.45 -6.64 -8.82
C GLN A 17 -27.02 -6.98 -8.42
N ALA A 18 -26.30 -6.01 -7.85
CA ALA A 18 -25.00 -6.24 -7.25
C ALA A 18 -25.17 -7.03 -5.95
N ILE A 19 -24.53 -8.19 -5.89
CA ILE A 19 -24.53 -9.10 -4.75
C ILE A 19 -23.11 -9.44 -4.33
N VAL A 20 -22.97 -9.84 -3.07
CA VAL A 20 -21.76 -10.46 -2.53
C VAL A 20 -22.04 -11.94 -2.34
N ALA A 21 -21.33 -12.78 -3.08
CA ALA A 21 -21.39 -14.22 -3.00
C ALA A 21 -20.34 -14.75 -2.01
N PHE A 22 -20.75 -15.72 -1.20
CA PHE A 22 -19.96 -16.42 -0.20
C PHE A 22 -19.65 -17.80 -0.75
N ARG A 23 -18.40 -18.03 -1.14
CA ARG A 23 -17.90 -19.29 -1.71
C ARG A 23 -17.00 -19.98 -0.71
N PHE A 24 -17.30 -21.23 -0.39
CA PHE A 24 -16.55 -22.02 0.57
C PHE A 24 -16.79 -23.50 0.29
N GLU A 25 -15.89 -24.36 0.77
CA GLU A 25 -16.06 -25.81 0.68
C GLU A 25 -17.21 -26.27 1.59
N TYR A 26 -17.91 -27.34 1.21
CA TYR A 26 -19.08 -27.80 1.95
C TYR A 26 -18.72 -28.14 3.41
N ASP A 27 -19.18 -27.29 4.32
CA ASP A 27 -19.04 -27.47 5.77
C ASP A 27 -20.38 -27.18 6.44
N LYS A 28 -20.94 -28.21 7.09
CA LYS A 28 -22.24 -28.13 7.77
C LYS A 28 -22.25 -27.05 8.86
N THR A 29 -21.16 -26.92 9.61
CA THR A 29 -21.05 -25.94 10.70
C THR A 29 -21.07 -24.52 10.14
N LEU A 30 -20.32 -24.30 9.06
CA LEU A 30 -20.23 -23.00 8.41
C LEU A 30 -21.56 -22.59 7.74
N ILE A 31 -22.30 -23.54 7.15
CA ILE A 31 -23.63 -23.29 6.59
C ILE A 31 -24.61 -22.84 7.67
N GLU A 32 -24.60 -23.48 8.85
CA GLU A 32 -25.45 -23.08 9.97
C GLU A 32 -25.16 -21.65 10.44
N HIS A 33 -23.88 -21.26 10.47
CA HIS A 33 -23.46 -19.91 10.82
C HIS A 33 -23.82 -18.88 9.75
N ILE A 34 -23.58 -19.18 8.47
CA ILE A 34 -23.89 -18.27 7.36
C ILE A 34 -25.40 -18.05 7.25
N ARG A 35 -26.22 -19.07 7.51
CA ARG A 35 -27.69 -18.97 7.53
C ARG A 35 -28.22 -18.02 8.62
N LYS A 36 -27.48 -17.85 9.73
CA LYS A 36 -27.83 -16.92 10.82
C LYS A 36 -27.54 -15.46 10.50
N LEU A 37 -26.74 -15.18 9.46
CA LEU A 37 -26.46 -13.81 9.05
C LEU A 37 -27.71 -13.13 8.47
N PRO A 38 -27.92 -11.84 8.75
CA PRO A 38 -29.09 -11.12 8.28
C PRO A 38 -29.08 -10.99 6.75
N HIS A 39 -30.25 -11.16 6.13
CA HIS A 39 -30.46 -11.02 4.68
C HIS A 39 -29.66 -11.99 3.79
N MET A 40 -29.24 -13.13 4.34
CA MET A 40 -28.54 -14.18 3.60
C MET A 40 -29.52 -15.02 2.75
N ARG A 41 -29.17 -15.25 1.48
CA ARG A 41 -30.00 -16.01 0.52
C ARG A 41 -29.20 -17.12 -0.13
N TRP A 42 -29.82 -18.28 -0.33
CA TRP A 42 -29.22 -19.40 -1.07
C TRP A 42 -29.58 -19.31 -2.56
N SER A 43 -28.59 -19.46 -3.44
CA SER A 43 -28.80 -19.60 -4.87
C SER A 43 -28.74 -21.08 -5.26
N GLN A 44 -29.87 -21.69 -5.60
CA GLN A 44 -29.92 -23.09 -6.03
C GLN A 44 -29.17 -23.31 -7.36
N THR A 45 -29.22 -22.35 -8.28
CA THR A 45 -28.60 -22.44 -9.60
C THR A 45 -27.07 -22.37 -9.55
N GLN A 46 -26.52 -21.66 -8.56
CA GLN A 46 -25.07 -21.40 -8.48
C GLN A 46 -24.42 -21.99 -7.20
N GLN A 47 -25.22 -22.64 -6.37
CA GLN A 47 -24.82 -23.32 -5.13
C GLN A 47 -23.95 -22.46 -4.19
N TYR A 48 -24.28 -21.17 -4.06
CA TYR A 48 -23.64 -20.27 -3.10
C TYR A 48 -24.65 -19.49 -2.26
N TRP A 49 -24.19 -19.07 -1.09
CA TRP A 49 -24.90 -18.08 -0.27
C TRP A 49 -24.55 -16.68 -0.76
N TYR A 50 -25.51 -15.76 -0.75
CA TYR A 50 -25.29 -14.40 -1.18
C TYR A 50 -26.10 -13.37 -0.39
N GLN A 51 -25.58 -12.15 -0.36
CA GLN A 51 -26.23 -10.99 0.22
C GLN A 51 -26.24 -9.83 -0.79
N ALA A 52 -27.27 -8.97 -0.76
CA ALA A 52 -27.28 -7.77 -1.59
C ALA A 52 -26.16 -6.80 -1.16
N THR A 53 -25.42 -6.23 -2.11
CA THR A 53 -24.31 -5.31 -1.79
C THR A 53 -24.76 -4.10 -0.97
N ALA A 54 -25.99 -3.62 -1.16
CA ALA A 54 -26.56 -2.51 -0.39
C ALA A 54 -26.75 -2.80 1.11
N LEU A 55 -26.89 -4.07 1.49
CA LEU A 55 -27.11 -4.52 2.86
C LEU A 55 -25.87 -5.20 3.46
N PHE A 56 -24.82 -5.37 2.65
CA PHE A 56 -23.62 -6.10 3.05
C PHE A 56 -22.70 -5.19 3.86
N ASN A 57 -22.38 -5.61 5.08
CA ASN A 57 -21.38 -4.97 5.92
C ASN A 57 -20.21 -5.94 6.14
N LEU A 58 -19.06 -5.63 5.54
CA LEU A 58 -17.86 -6.46 5.65
C LEU A 58 -17.42 -6.64 7.10
N ASN A 59 -17.48 -5.60 7.92
CA ASN A 59 -17.01 -5.65 9.30
C ASN A 59 -17.87 -6.61 10.13
N THR A 60 -19.20 -6.51 10.03
CA THR A 60 -20.14 -7.40 10.73
C THR A 60 -19.94 -8.87 10.33
N VAL A 61 -19.79 -9.13 9.02
CA VAL A 61 -19.57 -10.48 8.49
C VAL A 61 -18.22 -11.02 8.94
N PHE A 62 -17.18 -10.18 8.91
CA PHE A 62 -15.83 -10.56 9.29
C PHE A 62 -15.75 -10.91 10.79
N GLU A 63 -16.25 -10.06 11.68
CA GLU A 63 -16.25 -10.34 13.13
C GLU A 63 -17.06 -11.61 13.46
N TYR A 64 -18.15 -11.86 12.75
CA TYR A 64 -18.96 -13.08 12.95
C TYR A 64 -18.26 -14.35 12.47
N LEU A 65 -17.57 -14.31 11.33
CA LEU A 65 -16.93 -15.49 10.73
C LEU A 65 -15.50 -15.76 11.23
N LYS A 66 -14.78 -14.73 11.71
CA LYS A 66 -13.41 -14.80 12.25
C LYS A 66 -13.16 -15.93 13.26
N PRO A 67 -14.05 -16.24 14.23
CA PRO A 67 -13.80 -17.35 15.16
C PRO A 67 -13.88 -18.73 14.48
N ILE A 68 -14.63 -18.85 13.39
CA ILE A 68 -15.05 -20.13 12.80
C ILE A 68 -14.26 -20.46 11.52
N ALA A 69 -13.95 -19.47 10.69
CA ALA A 69 -13.37 -19.65 9.37
C ALA A 69 -12.40 -18.52 9.01
N TYR A 70 -11.48 -18.80 8.09
CA TYR A 70 -10.67 -17.76 7.47
C TYR A 70 -11.50 -17.03 6.40
N VAL A 71 -11.58 -15.71 6.46
CA VAL A 71 -12.36 -14.91 5.49
C VAL A 71 -11.42 -14.29 4.46
N ASN A 72 -11.46 -14.82 3.23
CA ASN A 72 -10.78 -14.23 2.08
C ASN A 72 -11.70 -13.22 1.38
N TYR A 73 -11.45 -11.95 1.62
CA TYR A 73 -12.23 -10.85 1.04
C TYR A 73 -11.48 -10.14 -0.11
N ALA A 74 -10.32 -10.66 -0.55
CA ALA A 74 -9.56 -10.09 -1.67
C ALA A 74 -10.39 -9.94 -2.96
N PRO A 75 -11.27 -10.89 -3.35
CA PRO A 75 -12.09 -10.75 -4.55
C PRO A 75 -13.22 -9.70 -4.44
N LEU A 76 -13.47 -9.12 -3.26
CA LEU A 76 -14.40 -7.98 -3.13
C LEU A 76 -13.83 -6.69 -3.69
N TYR A 77 -12.51 -6.55 -3.72
CA TYR A 77 -11.83 -5.37 -4.25
C TYR A 77 -11.30 -5.59 -5.66
N ASN A 78 -11.59 -6.75 -6.27
CA ASN A 78 -11.51 -6.94 -7.71
C ASN A 78 -12.63 -6.16 -8.40
N THR A 79 -12.62 -4.85 -8.24
CA THR A 79 -12.85 -3.96 -9.37
C THR A 79 -11.91 -4.45 -10.48
N PRO A 80 -12.27 -4.48 -11.78
CA PRO A 80 -11.21 -4.39 -12.77
C PRO A 80 -10.35 -3.22 -12.32
N ALA A 81 -9.12 -3.52 -11.89
CA ALA A 81 -8.14 -2.48 -11.68
C ALA A 81 -8.24 -1.60 -12.93
N PRO A 82 -8.34 -0.27 -12.83
CA PRO A 82 -8.10 0.56 -14.01
C PRO A 82 -6.83 0.00 -14.58
N GLU A 83 -6.93 -0.55 -15.80
CA GLU A 83 -5.97 -1.44 -16.44
C GLU A 83 -4.63 -1.29 -15.76
N ALA A 84 -4.27 -2.25 -14.91
CA ALA A 84 -2.89 -2.45 -14.58
C ALA A 84 -2.26 -2.87 -15.91
N THR A 85 -2.02 -1.88 -16.78
CA THR A 85 -0.86 -1.88 -17.64
C THR A 85 0.21 -2.49 -16.76
N LEU A 86 0.73 -3.63 -17.19
CA LEU A 86 1.96 -4.19 -16.70
C LEU A 86 3.07 -3.17 -17.02
N GLN A 87 2.95 -1.95 -16.47
CA GLN A 87 4.06 -1.08 -16.30
C GLN A 87 4.90 -1.83 -15.27
N PRO A 88 6.13 -2.24 -15.62
CA PRO A 88 7.07 -2.74 -14.62
C PRO A 88 7.04 -1.78 -13.43
N PRO A 89 7.12 -2.28 -12.18
CA PRO A 89 6.93 -1.47 -10.98
C PRO A 89 7.62 -0.13 -11.20
N ALA A 90 6.82 0.95 -11.23
CA ALA A 90 7.32 2.28 -11.55
C ALA A 90 8.59 2.46 -10.72
N LYS A 91 9.72 2.70 -11.40
CA LYS A 91 11.03 2.76 -10.75
C LYS A 91 10.84 3.59 -9.48
N PRO A 92 11.29 3.11 -8.30
CA PRO A 92 11.02 3.82 -7.06
C PRO A 92 11.43 5.27 -7.27
N LYS A 93 10.58 6.23 -6.88
CA LYS A 93 10.76 7.68 -7.18
C LYS A 93 12.16 8.21 -6.84
N TYR A 94 12.91 7.48 -6.00
CA TYR A 94 14.27 7.78 -5.59
C TYR A 94 15.19 6.55 -5.66
N ALA A 95 15.12 5.77 -6.73
CA ALA A 95 15.93 4.57 -6.94
C ALA A 95 17.44 4.84 -6.81
N HIS A 96 17.88 6.02 -7.24
CA HIS A 96 19.28 6.47 -7.16
C HIS A 96 19.83 6.51 -5.72
N ARG A 97 18.97 6.67 -4.71
CA ARG A 97 19.43 6.71 -3.31
C ARG A 97 20.04 5.38 -2.85
N GLN A 98 19.72 4.27 -3.51
CA GLN A 98 20.29 2.96 -3.19
C GLN A 98 21.72 2.81 -3.70
N THR A 99 22.06 3.49 -4.81
CA THR A 99 23.35 3.38 -5.48
C THR A 99 24.35 4.46 -5.08
N ILE A 100 23.89 5.53 -4.44
CA ILE A 100 24.76 6.65 -4.04
C ILE A 100 25.38 6.39 -2.68
N GLU A 101 26.71 6.42 -2.68
CA GLU A 101 27.52 6.43 -1.48
C GLU A 101 27.80 7.87 -1.04
N LEU A 102 27.64 8.12 0.26
CA LEU A 102 27.96 9.41 0.87
C LEU A 102 29.38 9.41 1.41
N PRO A 103 30.01 10.59 1.58
CA PRO A 103 31.32 10.70 2.19
C PRO A 103 31.40 9.99 3.55
N HIS A 104 32.50 9.26 3.75
CA HIS A 104 32.76 8.56 5.00
C HIS A 104 32.71 9.55 6.18
N GLY A 105 32.01 9.16 7.25
CA GLY A 105 31.86 9.98 8.46
C GLY A 105 30.69 10.97 8.46
N TYR A 106 29.95 11.13 7.36
CA TYR A 106 28.75 11.99 7.37
C TYR A 106 27.70 11.51 8.38
N ALA A 107 27.40 10.20 8.42
CA ALA A 107 26.48 9.63 9.39
C ALA A 107 26.95 9.85 10.85
N GLN A 108 28.23 9.60 11.11
CA GLN A 108 28.84 9.85 12.43
C GLN A 108 28.77 11.34 12.82
N LYS A 109 28.91 12.27 11.87
CA LYS A 109 28.75 13.71 12.12
C LYS A 109 27.31 14.06 12.53
N LEU A 110 26.30 13.41 11.95
CA LEU A 110 24.90 13.61 12.36
C LEU A 110 24.63 13.05 13.76
N GLU A 111 25.26 11.93 14.09
CA GLU A 111 25.22 11.33 15.43
C GLU A 111 25.91 12.22 16.48
N GLN A 112 27.09 12.77 16.18
CA GLN A 112 27.79 13.73 17.04
C GLN A 112 26.95 14.99 17.31
N LYS A 113 26.16 15.42 16.31
CA LYS A 113 25.19 16.52 16.45
C LYS A 113 23.93 16.15 17.23
N ARG A 114 23.81 14.90 17.70
CA ARG A 114 22.69 14.36 18.47
C ARG A 114 21.33 14.49 17.78
N TYR A 115 21.31 14.41 16.44
CA TYR A 115 20.04 14.31 15.71
C TYR A 115 19.38 12.95 15.97
N SER A 116 18.04 12.94 16.00
CA SER A 116 17.27 11.68 16.07
C SER A 116 17.50 10.81 14.84
N GLU A 117 17.30 9.50 14.96
CA GLU A 117 17.44 8.56 13.85
C GLU A 117 16.57 8.93 12.64
N SER A 118 15.35 9.44 12.88
CA SER A 118 14.47 9.96 11.83
C SER A 118 15.10 11.13 11.06
N THR A 119 15.67 12.09 11.78
CA THR A 119 16.34 13.25 11.18
C THR A 119 17.60 12.82 10.43
N GLN A 120 18.38 11.91 11.01
CA GLN A 120 19.56 11.35 10.34
C GLN A 120 19.18 10.70 8.99
N ARG A 121 18.12 9.88 8.97
CA ARG A 121 17.61 9.25 7.74
C ARG A 121 17.17 10.28 6.70
N THR A 122 16.47 11.34 7.12
CA THR A 122 16.04 12.41 6.22
C THR A 122 17.23 13.17 5.62
N TYR A 123 18.20 13.55 6.46
CA TYR A 123 19.41 14.26 6.04
C TYR A 123 20.23 13.42 5.05
N VAL A 124 20.40 12.12 5.33
CA VAL A 124 21.07 11.18 4.41
C VAL A 124 20.32 11.09 3.08
N ALA A 125 18.99 11.04 3.10
CA ALA A 125 18.19 10.97 1.87
C ALA A 125 18.36 12.23 1.01
N TYR A 126 18.25 13.42 1.61
CA TYR A 126 18.42 14.68 0.88
C TYR A 126 19.84 14.88 0.37
N PHE A 127 20.84 14.48 1.15
CA PHE A 127 22.22 14.58 0.67
C PHE A 127 22.46 13.66 -0.52
N LYS A 128 21.87 12.46 -0.54
CA LYS A 128 21.92 11.57 -1.71
C LYS A 128 21.23 12.19 -2.93
N ASP A 129 20.11 12.87 -2.76
CA ASP A 129 19.45 13.58 -3.87
C ASP A 129 20.32 14.71 -4.42
N PHE A 130 20.96 15.46 -3.52
CA PHE A 130 21.90 16.51 -3.92
C PHE A 130 23.10 15.94 -4.70
N VAL A 131 23.72 14.87 -4.21
CA VAL A 131 24.84 14.19 -4.91
C VAL A 131 24.41 13.70 -6.29
N TYR A 132 23.19 13.14 -6.39
CA TYR A 132 22.61 12.71 -7.66
C TYR A 132 22.49 13.87 -8.65
N ALA A 133 21.95 15.01 -8.21
CA ALA A 133 21.75 16.20 -9.05
C ALA A 133 23.07 16.82 -9.54
N MET A 134 24.18 16.51 -8.89
CA MET A 134 25.51 16.96 -9.30
C MET A 134 26.17 16.05 -10.36
N ASN A 135 25.49 14.99 -10.81
CA ASN A 135 25.90 14.11 -11.92
C ASN A 135 27.34 13.57 -11.78
N GLY A 136 27.76 13.19 -10.57
CA GLY A 136 29.07 12.59 -10.32
C GLY A 136 30.24 13.59 -10.33
N LYS A 137 29.98 14.90 -10.29
CA LYS A 137 31.03 15.89 -10.00
C LYS A 137 31.53 15.74 -8.57
N PRO A 138 32.84 15.95 -8.34
CA PRO A 138 33.40 15.80 -7.01
C PRO A 138 32.90 16.95 -6.12
N LEU A 139 32.50 16.61 -4.89
CA LEU A 139 31.74 17.50 -4.00
C LEU A 139 32.54 18.72 -3.54
N ASP A 140 33.86 18.63 -3.61
CA ASP A 140 34.83 19.69 -3.33
C ASP A 140 34.86 20.80 -4.40
N THR A 141 34.34 20.55 -5.59
CA THR A 141 34.32 21.52 -6.71
C THR A 141 32.98 22.24 -6.88
N ILE A 142 32.02 22.00 -5.99
CA ILE A 142 30.68 22.57 -6.10
C ILE A 142 30.69 24.04 -5.67
N SER A 143 30.27 24.93 -6.58
CA SER A 143 30.11 26.37 -6.30
C SER A 143 28.79 26.68 -5.60
N GLU A 144 28.76 27.78 -4.84
CA GLU A 144 27.54 28.29 -4.19
C GLU A 144 26.43 28.57 -5.21
N GLU A 145 26.77 29.11 -6.38
CA GLU A 145 25.84 29.35 -7.48
C GLU A 145 25.09 28.06 -7.88
N ARG A 146 25.80 26.93 -7.89
CA ARG A 146 25.23 25.63 -8.25
C ARG A 146 24.31 25.09 -7.16
N ILE A 147 24.66 25.31 -5.90
CA ILE A 147 23.81 24.96 -4.74
C ILE A 147 22.50 25.76 -4.80
N ASN A 148 22.60 27.07 -5.02
CA ASN A 148 21.43 27.95 -5.14
C ASN A 148 20.56 27.57 -6.34
N ALA A 149 21.18 27.26 -7.49
CA ALA A 149 20.46 26.79 -8.66
C ALA A 149 19.68 25.48 -8.40
N TYR A 150 20.28 24.55 -7.65
CA TYR A 150 19.61 23.30 -7.25
C TYR A 150 18.44 23.56 -6.29
N ILE A 151 18.60 24.41 -5.28
CA ILE A 151 17.50 24.74 -4.37
C ILE A 151 16.34 25.42 -5.14
N LEU A 152 16.67 26.34 -6.07
CA LEU A 152 15.67 26.97 -6.92
C LEU A 152 14.95 25.99 -7.84
N SER A 153 15.64 24.97 -8.37
CA SER A 153 14.98 23.94 -9.18
C SER A 153 14.03 23.09 -8.33
N LEU A 154 14.39 22.75 -7.09
CA LEU A 154 13.48 22.07 -6.17
C LEU A 154 12.21 22.88 -5.88
N ILE A 155 12.32 24.19 -5.70
CA ILE A 155 11.16 25.05 -5.46
C ILE A 155 10.26 25.10 -6.70
N LYS A 156 10.85 25.32 -7.88
CA LYS A 156 10.09 25.52 -9.12
C LYS A 156 9.49 24.23 -9.69
N GLU A 157 10.24 23.14 -9.65
CA GLU A 157 9.86 21.88 -10.30
C GLU A 157 9.16 20.93 -9.34
N HIS A 158 9.54 20.95 -8.06
CA HIS A 158 9.03 20.03 -7.04
C HIS A 158 8.11 20.69 -5.99
N ASN A 159 7.90 22.01 -6.05
CA ASN A 159 7.03 22.77 -5.14
C ASN A 159 7.32 22.47 -3.65
N ILE A 160 8.60 22.37 -3.29
CA ILE A 160 8.99 22.09 -1.90
C ILE A 160 8.55 23.24 -0.98
N SER A 161 8.09 22.89 0.23
CA SER A 161 7.74 23.89 1.24
C SER A 161 8.98 24.56 1.83
N SER A 162 8.80 25.75 2.42
CA SER A 162 9.88 26.44 3.15
C SER A 162 10.44 25.60 4.31
N SER A 163 9.59 24.85 5.01
CA SER A 163 10.01 23.89 6.03
C SER A 163 10.91 22.81 5.44
N GLN A 164 10.53 22.24 4.30
CA GLN A 164 11.29 21.20 3.61
C GLN A 164 12.62 21.72 3.04
N GLN A 165 12.66 22.97 2.57
CA GLN A 165 13.90 23.62 2.14
C GLN A 165 14.89 23.80 3.31
N ASN A 166 14.37 24.05 4.52
CA ASN A 166 15.19 24.28 5.71
C ASN A 166 15.62 22.99 6.43
N GLN A 167 15.14 21.83 5.98
CA GLN A 167 15.56 20.53 6.51
C GLN A 167 16.91 20.11 5.94
#